data_AF-A0A1A8QH43-F1
#
_entry.id   AF-A0A1A8QH43-F1
#
_cell.length_a   1.000
_cell.length_b   1.000
_cell.length_c   1.000
_cell.angle_alpha   90.00
_cell.angle_beta   90.00
_cell.angle_gamma   90.00
#
_symmetry.space_group_name_H-M   'P 1'
#
loop_
_entity.id
_entity.type
_entity.pdbx_description
1 polymer ?
#
loop_
_entity_poly.entity_id
_entity_poly.type
_entity_poly.pdbx_seq_one_letter_code
_entity_poly.pdbx_strand_id
1 'polypeptide(L)'
;VMGPFLVVAPLSTLPNWISEFKRFTPEVSVLLYHGTQPERAKVLKQIRRPQGPLGMCPVVVTSFEISMIDRKFLQRIQWKYLIVDEGHRIKNLNCRLVRELKTLPTDNKLLLTGTPL
;
A
#
# COMPACT_ATOMS: atom_id res chain seq x y z
N VAL A 1 -7.49 -13.92 5.86
CA VAL A 1 -7.20 -13.61 4.44
C VAL A 1 -5.69 -13.50 4.29
N MET A 2 -5.06 -14.15 3.31
CA MET A 2 -3.59 -14.32 3.25
C MET A 2 -2.81 -13.18 2.55
N GLY A 3 -3.43 -12.02 2.29
CA GLY A 3 -2.81 -10.90 1.57
C GLY A 3 -2.60 -11.16 0.06
N PRO A 4 -1.83 -10.29 -0.64
CA PRO A 4 -1.14 -9.10 -0.13
C PRO A 4 -2.09 -7.90 0.07
N PHE A 5 -1.68 -6.97 0.93
CA PHE A 5 -2.42 -5.74 1.25
C PHE A 5 -1.59 -4.52 0.85
N LEU A 6 -2.22 -3.48 0.30
CA LEU A 6 -1.55 -2.24 -0.10
C LEU A 6 -2.08 -1.07 0.72
N VAL A 7 -1.19 -0.37 1.42
CA VAL A 7 -1.45 0.91 2.09
C VAL A 7 -0.80 2.02 1.26
N VAL A 8 -1.60 2.99 0.82
CA VAL A 8 -1.14 4.20 0.15
C VAL A 8 -1.41 5.39 1.05
N ALA A 9 -0.37 6.11 1.44
CA ALA A 9 -0.45 7.19 2.43
C ALA A 9 0.49 8.37 2.09
N PRO A 10 0.39 9.53 2.75
CA PRO A 10 1.38 10.59 2.64
C PRO A 10 2.80 10.09 2.96
N LEU A 11 3.81 10.61 2.25
CA LEU A 11 5.21 10.22 2.48
C LEU A 11 5.65 10.40 3.94
N SER A 12 5.20 11.47 4.58
CA SER A 12 5.51 11.78 5.97
C SER A 12 4.94 10.77 6.98
N THR A 13 3.87 10.05 6.64
CA THR A 13 3.22 9.10 7.57
C THR A 13 3.67 7.66 7.37
N LEU A 14 4.44 7.35 6.31
CA LEU A 14 4.92 5.97 6.09
C LEU A 14 5.74 5.42 7.28
N PRO A 15 6.68 6.18 7.89
CA PRO A 15 7.43 5.68 9.04
C PRO A 15 6.52 5.35 10.23
N ASN A 16 5.48 6.16 10.44
CA ASN A 16 4.47 5.91 11.47
C ASN A 16 3.71 4.61 11.19
N TRP A 17 3.21 4.42 9.97
CA TRP A 17 2.55 3.17 9.56
C TRP A 17 3.41 1.93 9.83
N ILE A 18 4.70 1.97 9.47
CA ILE A 18 5.63 0.86 9.75
C ILE A 18 5.78 0.63 11.26
N SER A 19 5.93 1.69 12.06
CA SER A 19 6.04 1.61 13.51
C SER A 19 4.80 0.99 14.15
N GLU A 20 3.62 1.40 13.71
CA GLU A 20 2.34 0.92 14.23
C GLU A 20 2.13 -0.57 13.91
N PHE A 21 2.43 -1.03 12.68
CA PHE A 21 2.41 -2.47 12.36
C PHE A 21 3.36 -3.28 13.26
N LYS A 22 4.57 -2.77 13.51
CA LYS A 22 5.53 -3.44 14.40
C LYS A 22 5.06 -3.48 15.86
N ARG A 23 4.37 -2.43 16.31
CA ARG A 23 3.87 -2.31 17.68
C ARG A 23 2.63 -3.17 17.92
N PHE A 24 1.64 -3.07 17.03
CA PHE A 24 0.32 -3.66 17.24
C PHE A 24 0.17 -5.05 16.62
N THR A 25 0.94 -5.36 15.59
CA THR A 25 0.87 -6.66 14.87
C THR A 25 2.26 -7.16 14.49
N PRO A 26 3.15 -7.46 15.44
CA PRO A 26 4.55 -7.80 15.18
C PRO A 26 4.74 -9.07 14.32
N GLU A 27 3.75 -9.96 14.29
CA GLU A 27 3.77 -11.19 13.48
C GLU A 27 3.44 -10.95 12.00
N VAL A 28 2.88 -9.78 11.67
CA VAL A 28 2.54 -9.40 10.30
C VAL A 28 3.77 -8.81 9.63
N SER A 29 4.19 -9.44 8.53
CA SER A 29 5.29 -8.92 7.73
C SER A 29 4.88 -7.62 7.02
N VAL A 30 5.68 -6.56 7.18
CA VAL A 30 5.45 -5.26 6.56
C VAL A 30 6.65 -4.86 5.69
N LEU A 31 6.37 -4.42 4.46
CA LEU A 31 7.36 -3.96 3.50
C LEU A 31 7.14 -2.48 3.17
N LEU A 32 8.18 -1.68 3.35
CA LEU A 32 8.19 -0.31 2.84
C LEU A 32 8.54 -0.31 1.35
N TYR A 33 7.59 0.06 0.50
CA TYR A 33 7.77 0.22 -0.93
C TYR A 33 8.06 1.69 -1.26
N HIS A 34 9.31 2.08 -1.03
CA HIS A 34 9.84 3.41 -1.30
C HIS A 34 11.33 3.31 -1.64
N GLY A 35 11.91 4.39 -2.17
CA GLY A 35 13.34 4.52 -2.42
C GLY A 35 13.63 4.58 -3.91
N THR A 36 14.87 4.29 -4.27
CA THR A 36 15.35 4.22 -5.65
C THR A 36 14.70 3.05 -6.41
N GLN A 37 14.71 3.10 -7.74
CA GLN A 37 14.13 2.02 -8.56
C GLN A 37 14.73 0.63 -8.27
N PRO A 38 16.06 0.46 -8.05
CA PRO A 38 16.63 -0.84 -7.67
C PRO A 38 16.13 -1.36 -6.32
N GLU A 39 15.96 -0.48 -5.33
CA GLU A 39 15.43 -0.87 -4.01
C GLU A 39 13.98 -1.35 -4.14
N ARG A 40 13.14 -0.59 -4.85
CA ARG A 40 11.76 -0.97 -5.12
C ARG A 40 11.66 -2.28 -5.90
N ALA A 41 12.52 -2.51 -6.88
CA ALA A 41 12.58 -3.78 -7.61
C ALA A 41 12.89 -4.98 -6.72
N LYS A 42 13.71 -4.81 -5.66
CA LYS A 42 13.96 -5.87 -4.66
C LYS A 42 12.70 -6.15 -3.82
N VAL A 43 11.97 -5.11 -3.43
CA VAL A 43 10.74 -5.24 -2.64
C VAL A 43 9.63 -5.92 -3.46
N LEU A 44 9.46 -5.59 -4.74
CA LEU A 44 8.46 -6.21 -5.63
C LEU A 44 8.54 -7.75 -5.64
N LYS A 45 9.75 -8.31 -5.60
CA LYS A 45 9.98 -9.76 -5.59
C LYS A 45 9.48 -10.45 -4.31
N GLN A 46 9.29 -9.68 -3.23
CA GLN A 46 8.89 -10.17 -1.91
C GLN A 46 7.37 -10.09 -1.68
N ILE A 47 6.66 -9.19 -2.36
CA ILE A 47 5.23 -8.91 -2.12
C ILE A 47 4.34 -10.16 -2.25
N ARG A 48 4.67 -11.07 -3.17
CA ARG A 48 3.88 -12.30 -3.41
C ARG A 48 4.33 -13.50 -2.57
N ARG A 49 5.35 -13.32 -1.74
CA ARG A 49 5.91 -14.41 -0.94
C ARG A 49 5.30 -14.35 0.45
N PRO A 50 4.65 -15.44 0.91
CA PRO A 50 4.38 -15.67 2.32
C PRO A 50 5.61 -15.41 3.18
N GLN A 51 5.44 -14.63 4.25
CA GLN A 51 6.51 -14.22 5.16
C GLN A 51 6.01 -14.17 6.60
N GLY A 52 6.96 -14.21 7.53
CA GLY A 52 6.70 -14.09 8.96
C GLY A 52 6.01 -15.32 9.58
N PRO A 53 5.76 -15.28 10.89
CA PRO A 53 5.15 -16.39 11.64
C PRO A 53 3.80 -16.85 11.09
N LEU A 54 3.01 -15.91 10.55
CA LEU A 54 1.68 -16.18 10.03
C LEU A 54 1.68 -16.80 8.61
N GLY A 55 2.84 -16.87 7.94
CA GLY A 55 2.91 -17.38 6.57
C GLY A 55 2.03 -16.60 5.59
N MET A 56 1.82 -15.30 5.83
CA MET A 56 0.96 -14.44 5.02
C MET A 56 1.78 -13.59 4.05
N CYS A 57 1.20 -13.22 2.91
CA CYS A 57 1.81 -12.19 2.08
C CYS A 57 1.84 -10.86 2.85
N PRO A 58 2.92 -10.08 2.73
CA PRO A 58 3.14 -8.90 3.54
C PRO A 58 2.13 -7.78 3.27
N VAL A 59 2.03 -6.87 4.23
CA VAL A 59 1.45 -5.54 4.03
C VAL A 59 2.50 -4.66 3.35
N VAL A 60 2.13 -4.02 2.26
CA VAL A 60 2.99 -3.11 1.50
C VAL A 60 2.57 -1.68 1.77
N VAL A 61 3.50 -0.86 2.25
CA VAL A 61 3.26 0.56 2.57
C VAL A 61 4.00 1.43 1.56
N THR A 62 3.30 2.35 0.89
CA THR A 62 3.89 3.22 -0.14
C THR A 62 3.28 4.62 -0.16
N SER A 63 3.94 5.56 -0.85
CA SER A 63 3.42 6.90 -1.04
C SER A 63 2.50 7.00 -2.26
N PHE A 64 1.70 8.07 -2.33
CA PHE A 64 0.92 8.39 -3.52
C PHE A 64 1.79 8.51 -4.78
N GLU A 65 2.90 9.22 -4.71
CA GLU A 65 3.80 9.44 -5.84
C GLU A 65 4.37 8.12 -6.36
N ILE A 66 4.88 7.27 -5.46
CA ILE A 66 5.43 5.96 -5.84
C ILE A 66 4.35 5.06 -6.44
N SER A 67 3.14 5.06 -5.87
CA SER A 67 2.02 4.29 -6.41
C SER A 67 1.66 4.67 -7.85
N MET A 68 1.81 5.96 -8.20
CA MET A 68 1.58 6.45 -9.56
C MET A 68 2.73 6.13 -10.51
N ILE A 69 3.98 6.31 -10.07
CA ILE A 69 5.19 6.03 -10.88
C ILE A 69 5.23 4.54 -11.24
N ASP A 70 5.00 3.66 -10.27
CA ASP A 70 5.16 2.21 -10.43
C ASP A 70 3.83 1.48 -10.71
N ARG A 71 2.77 2.21 -11.08
CA ARG A 71 1.43 1.67 -11.31
C ARG A 71 1.42 0.39 -12.15
N LYS A 72 2.25 0.32 -13.21
CA LYS A 72 2.31 -0.82 -14.13
C LYS A 72 2.79 -2.09 -13.44
N PHE A 73 3.61 -1.98 -12.40
CA PHE A 73 4.07 -3.11 -11.61
C PHE A 73 3.02 -3.50 -10.56
N LEU A 74 2.44 -2.51 -9.89
CA LEU A 74 1.42 -2.72 -8.85
C LEU A 74 0.12 -3.31 -9.43
N GLN A 75 -0.25 -2.95 -10.66
CA GLN A 75 -1.40 -3.52 -11.40
C GLN A 75 -1.24 -5.02 -11.71
N ARG A 76 -0.01 -5.56 -11.69
CA ARG A 76 0.20 -7.00 -11.97
C ARG A 76 -0.16 -7.86 -10.75
N ILE A 77 -0.39 -7.27 -9.59
CA ILE A 77 -0.62 -7.95 -8.31
C ILE A 77 -2.13 -7.90 -8.01
N GLN A 78 -2.72 -9.05 -7.66
CA GLN A 78 -4.08 -9.12 -7.13
C GLN A 78 -4.04 -8.77 -5.64
N TRP A 79 -4.49 -7.58 -5.29
CA TRP A 79 -4.50 -7.11 -3.91
C TRP A 79 -5.77 -7.55 -3.21
N LYS A 80 -5.65 -7.99 -1.95
CA LYS A 80 -6.82 -8.31 -1.13
C LYS A 80 -7.50 -7.06 -0.58
N TYR A 81 -6.70 -6.07 -0.21
CA TYR A 81 -7.18 -4.74 0.13
C TYR A 81 -6.25 -3.67 -0.44
N LEU A 82 -6.88 -2.57 -0.86
CA LEU A 82 -6.25 -1.27 -1.01
C LEU A 82 -6.78 -0.35 0.10
N ILE A 83 -5.89 0.09 0.98
CA ILE A 83 -6.15 1.06 2.02
C ILE A 83 -5.56 2.39 1.56
N VAL A 84 -6.36 3.44 1.58
CA VAL A 84 -5.88 4.78 1.25
C VAL A 84 -6.09 5.71 2.43
N ASP A 85 -4.98 6.21 2.95
CA ASP A 85 -4.92 7.15 4.07
C ASP A 85 -5.10 8.60 3.58
N GLU A 86 -5.61 9.47 4.44
CA GLU A 86 -5.99 10.85 4.10
C GLU A 86 -6.86 10.96 2.84
N GLY A 87 -7.90 10.13 2.78
CA GLY A 87 -8.82 9.99 1.67
C GLY A 87 -9.50 11.26 1.20
N HIS A 88 -9.57 12.30 2.03
CA HIS A 88 -10.03 13.61 1.62
C HIS A 88 -9.18 14.21 0.49
N ARG A 89 -7.88 13.87 0.38
CA ARG A 89 -7.00 14.29 -0.74
C ARG A 89 -7.44 13.70 -2.09
N ILE A 90 -8.27 12.65 -2.06
CA ILE A 90 -8.82 11.94 -3.22
C ILE A 90 -10.16 12.55 -3.67
N LYS A 91 -10.80 13.41 -2.84
CA LYS A 91 -12.12 14.02 -3.14
C LYS A 91 -12.16 14.83 -4.44
N ASN A 92 -11.03 15.39 -4.88
CA ASN A 92 -10.95 15.94 -6.23
C ASN A 92 -10.93 14.78 -7.25
N LEU A 93 -12.12 14.28 -7.60
CA LEU A 93 -12.40 13.15 -8.49
C LEU A 93 -11.76 13.26 -9.90
N ASN A 94 -11.22 14.43 -10.26
CA ASN A 94 -10.45 14.66 -11.47
C ASN A 94 -8.95 14.41 -11.32
N CYS A 95 -8.46 14.11 -10.12
CA CYS A 95 -7.04 13.89 -9.89
C CYS A 95 -6.62 12.53 -10.46
N ARG A 96 -5.63 12.57 -11.36
CA ARG A 96 -5.01 11.40 -12.01
C ARG A 96 -4.79 10.23 -11.04
N LEU A 97 -4.37 10.52 -9.80
CA LEU A 97 -4.18 9.54 -8.73
C LEU A 97 -5.39 8.61 -8.52
N VAL A 98 -6.60 9.16 -8.41
CA VAL A 98 -7.81 8.36 -8.12
C VAL A 98 -8.08 7.37 -9.25
N ARG A 99 -7.92 7.82 -10.50
CA ARG A 99 -8.13 6.99 -11.69
C ARG A 99 -7.12 5.85 -11.72
N GLU A 100 -5.85 6.15 -11.43
CA GLU A 100 -4.81 5.12 -11.36
C GLU A 100 -5.04 4.13 -10.21
N LEU A 101 -5.36 4.59 -9.00
CA LEU A 101 -5.64 3.70 -7.87
C LEU A 101 -6.87 2.82 -8.11
N LYS A 102 -7.90 3.34 -8.82
CA LYS A 102 -9.07 2.55 -9.20
C LYS A 102 -8.74 1.40 -10.16
N THR A 103 -7.68 1.53 -10.95
CA THR A 103 -7.24 0.50 -11.91
C THR A 103 -6.47 -0.65 -11.25
N LEU A 104 -6.09 -0.53 -9.98
CA LEU A 104 -5.42 -1.61 -9.26
C LEU A 104 -6.39 -2.78 -9.01
N PRO A 105 -6.06 -4.02 -9.40
CA PRO A 105 -6.88 -5.19 -9.12
C PRO A 105 -6.95 -5.43 -7.61
N THR A 106 -8.14 -5.24 -7.03
CA THR A 106 -8.36 -5.21 -5.59
C THR A 106 -9.70 -5.85 -5.27
N ASP A 107 -9.72 -6.77 -4.29
CA ASP A 107 -10.98 -7.38 -3.84
C ASP A 107 -11.78 -6.40 -2.97
N ASN A 108 -11.10 -5.59 -2.16
CA ASN A 108 -11.71 -4.62 -1.24
C ASN A 108 -10.93 -3.29 -1.24
N LYS A 109 -11.63 -2.20 -0.93
CA LYS A 109 -11.05 -0.85 -0.80
C LYS A 109 -11.50 -0.21 0.49
N LEU A 110 -10.57 0.36 1.25
CA LEU A 110 -10.81 1.09 2.49
C LEU A 110 -10.25 2.50 2.37
N LEU A 111 -11.07 3.49 2.69
CA LEU A 111 -10.69 4.91 2.69
C LEU A 111 -10.66 5.41 4.13
N LEU A 112 -9.52 5.91 4.59
CA LEU A 112 -9.35 6.50 5.92
C LEU A 112 -9.24 8.01 5.76
N THR A 113 -10.00 8.78 6.54
CA THR A 113 -9.92 10.25 6.51
C THR A 113 -10.20 10.81 7.90
N GLY A 114 -9.38 11.76 8.34
CA GLY A 114 -9.61 12.52 9.57
C GLY A 114 -10.65 13.64 9.43
N THR A 115 -11.03 13.99 8.19
CA THR A 115 -12.07 14.98 7.92
C THR A 115 -13.39 14.30 7.53
N PRO A 116 -14.52 14.72 8.12
CA PRO A 116 -15.83 14.22 7.70
C PRO A 116 -16.05 14.55 6.22
N LEU A 117 -16.57 13.55 5.49
CA LEU A 117 -16.79 13.65 4.06
C LEU A 117 -17.99 14.55 3.74
#